data_AF-A0A9D2QVR1-F1
#
_entry.id   AF-A0A9D2QVR1-F1
#
_cell.length_a   1.000
_cell.length_b   1.000
_cell.length_c   1.000
_cell.angle_alpha   90.00
_cell.angle_beta   90.00
_cell.angle_gamma   90.00
#
_symmetry.space_group_name_H-M   'P 1'
#
loop_
_entity.id
_entity.type
_entity.pdbx_description
1 polymer ?
#
loop_
_entity_poly.entity_id
_entity_poly.type
_entity_poly.pdbx_seq_one_letter_code
_entity_poly.pdbx_strand_id
1 'polypeptide(L)'
;MKEKIYTIPLMDAFKAEDECPFCFIERNLEQHAMDFVLGSGASYMEDDVRAETDKMGFCREHYKKMFDYGNRLGCGLILTTHFKKKNEELKQQLKMFSPGKASVLGHFKKAKIDTDNPKTTIGSWVKEQEHSCYICD
;
A
#
# COMPACT_ATOMS: atom_id res chain seq x y z
N MET A 1 22.15 -29.31 -3.53
CA MET A 1 21.63 -28.63 -4.74
C MET A 1 22.76 -27.80 -5.34
N LYS A 2 22.92 -27.76 -6.68
CA LYS A 2 23.98 -26.91 -7.28
C LYS A 2 23.59 -25.44 -7.10
N GLU A 3 24.50 -24.65 -6.54
CA GLU A 3 24.28 -23.23 -6.29
C GLU A 3 24.21 -22.47 -7.61
N LYS A 4 23.15 -21.66 -7.73
CA LYS A 4 22.92 -20.67 -8.79
C LYS A 4 22.47 -19.37 -8.13
N ILE A 5 22.67 -18.24 -8.79
CA ILE A 5 22.35 -16.91 -8.24
C ILE A 5 20.91 -16.83 -7.69
N TYR A 6 19.93 -17.31 -8.43
CA TYR A 6 18.52 -17.30 -8.01
C TYR A 6 18.16 -18.34 -6.93
N THR A 7 19.07 -19.27 -6.61
CA THR A 7 18.88 -20.23 -5.51
C THR A 7 19.53 -19.77 -4.21
N ILE A 8 20.30 -18.68 -4.22
CA ILE A 8 20.98 -18.15 -3.04
C ILE A 8 19.99 -17.84 -1.91
N PRO A 9 18.87 -17.10 -2.13
CA PRO A 9 17.95 -16.79 -1.03
C PRO A 9 17.36 -18.04 -0.37
N LEU A 10 17.09 -19.07 -1.18
CA LEU A 10 16.58 -20.35 -0.68
C LEU A 10 17.64 -21.11 0.11
N MET A 11 18.87 -21.17 -0.39
CA MET A 11 19.98 -21.83 0.32
C MET A 11 20.29 -21.12 1.64
N ASP A 12 20.26 -19.79 1.67
CA ASP A 12 20.50 -19.01 2.88
C ASP A 12 19.37 -19.21 3.90
N ALA A 13 18.12 -19.31 3.45
CA ALA A 13 16.99 -19.61 4.33
C ALA A 13 17.11 -20.97 5.03
N PHE A 14 17.58 -22.01 4.34
CA PHE A 14 17.84 -23.31 4.96
C PHE A 14 19.08 -23.32 5.86
N LYS A 15 20.04 -22.41 5.64
CA LYS A 15 21.23 -22.25 6.49
C LYS A 15 20.97 -21.37 7.72
N ALA A 16 19.93 -20.54 7.70
CA ALA A 16 19.62 -19.59 8.75
C ALA A 16 19.09 -20.25 10.05
N GLU A 17 18.89 -21.56 10.05
CA GLU A 17 18.38 -22.35 11.19
C GLU A 17 17.06 -21.81 11.77
N ASP A 18 16.27 -21.13 10.94
CA ASP A 18 14.94 -20.61 11.30
C ASP A 18 13.88 -21.72 11.22
N GLU A 19 12.79 -21.58 11.96
CA GLU A 19 11.71 -22.58 12.02
C GLU A 19 11.05 -22.80 10.64
N CYS A 20 10.94 -21.72 9.84
CA CYS A 20 10.35 -21.76 8.51
C CYS A 20 11.21 -20.97 7.49
N PRO A 21 11.85 -21.66 6.53
CA PRO A 21 12.64 -21.01 5.47
C PRO A 21 11.84 -19.99 4.65
N PHE A 22 10.53 -20.22 4.44
CA PHE A 22 9.70 -19.26 3.69
C PHE A 22 9.42 -17.98 4.49
N CYS A 23 9.18 -18.09 5.80
CA CYS A 23 9.02 -16.91 6.65
C CYS A 23 10.32 -16.12 6.77
N PHE A 24 11.48 -16.79 6.76
CA PHE A 24 12.78 -16.12 6.65
C PHE A 24 12.91 -15.34 5.34
N ILE A 25 12.59 -15.98 4.21
CA ILE A 25 12.64 -15.34 2.89
C ILE A 25 11.69 -14.15 2.83
N GLU A 26 10.45 -14.31 3.29
CA GLU A 26 9.45 -13.24 3.30
C GLU A 26 9.93 -12.02 4.08
N ARG A 27 10.44 -12.22 5.30
CA ARG A 27 11.00 -11.13 6.13
C ARG A 27 12.19 -10.44 5.44
N ASN A 28 13.06 -11.20 4.78
CA ASN A 28 14.20 -10.62 4.07
C ASN A 28 13.76 -9.85 2.81
N LEU A 29 12.79 -10.38 2.05
CA LEU A 29 12.25 -9.69 0.87
C LEU A 29 11.56 -8.39 1.29
N GLU A 30 10.78 -8.42 2.36
CA GLU A 30 10.14 -7.22 2.92
C GLU A 30 11.19 -6.19 3.35
N GLN A 31 12.24 -6.62 4.06
CA GLN A 31 13.33 -5.73 4.46
C GLN A 31 14.06 -5.14 3.26
N HIS A 32 14.38 -5.95 2.25
CA HIS A 32 15.00 -5.48 1.02
C HIS A 32 14.11 -4.49 0.25
N ALA A 33 12.80 -4.71 0.22
CA ALA A 33 11.85 -3.78 -0.40
C ALA A 33 11.81 -2.45 0.36
N MET A 34 11.81 -2.47 1.71
CA MET A 34 11.91 -1.26 2.52
C MET A 34 13.25 -0.53 2.32
N ASP A 35 14.36 -1.27 2.26
CA ASP A 35 15.69 -0.72 2.02
C ASP A 35 15.81 -0.11 0.61
N PHE A 36 15.18 -0.74 -0.39
CA PHE A 36 15.09 -0.19 -1.72
C PHE A 36 14.35 1.15 -1.70
N VAL A 37 13.14 1.18 -1.13
CA VAL A 37 12.29 2.37 -1.10
C VAL A 37 12.91 3.47 -0.25
N LEU A 38 13.31 3.21 1.00
CA LEU A 38 13.68 4.22 1.99
C LEU A 38 15.14 4.22 2.43
N GLY A 39 15.91 3.21 2.03
CA GLY A 39 17.32 3.07 2.42
C GLY A 39 18.24 4.05 1.70
N SER A 40 19.51 3.66 1.60
CA SER A 40 20.59 4.51 1.09
C SER A 40 20.42 4.91 -0.38
N GLY A 41 19.76 4.06 -1.19
CA GLY A 41 19.42 4.36 -2.57
C GLY A 41 18.27 5.36 -2.72
N ALA A 42 17.42 5.51 -1.69
CA ALA A 42 16.28 6.42 -1.68
C ALA A 42 15.44 6.36 -2.97
N SER A 43 15.08 5.15 -3.43
CA SER A 43 14.43 4.97 -4.75
C SER A 43 13.09 5.70 -4.87
N TYR A 44 12.44 6.04 -3.75
CA TYR A 44 11.29 6.98 -3.74
C TYR A 44 11.57 8.35 -4.38
N MET A 45 12.85 8.67 -4.64
CA MET A 45 13.27 9.87 -5.35
C MET A 45 13.31 9.70 -6.87
N GLU A 46 13.32 8.48 -7.38
CA GLU A 46 13.25 8.15 -8.80
C GLU A 46 11.82 8.38 -9.31
N ASP A 47 11.67 8.95 -10.50
CA ASP A 47 10.37 9.44 -10.98
C ASP A 47 9.37 8.32 -11.26
N ASP A 48 9.84 7.17 -11.74
CA ASP A 48 9.05 5.95 -11.96
C ASP A 48 8.60 5.32 -10.64
N VAL A 49 9.52 5.09 -9.70
CA VAL A 49 9.22 4.54 -8.38
C VAL A 49 8.29 5.49 -7.59
N ARG A 50 8.53 6.80 -7.65
CA ARG A 50 7.66 7.79 -7.01
C ARG A 50 6.26 7.76 -7.60
N ALA A 51 6.13 7.64 -8.93
CA ALA A 51 4.82 7.56 -9.57
C ALA A 51 4.03 6.31 -9.13
N GLU A 52 4.72 5.17 -8.98
CA GLU A 52 4.11 3.93 -8.50
C GLU A 52 3.69 4.03 -7.02
N THR A 53 4.60 4.50 -6.16
CA THR A 53 4.34 4.66 -4.72
C THR A 53 3.29 5.73 -4.42
N ASP A 54 3.21 6.82 -5.20
CA ASP A 54 2.16 7.83 -5.11
C ASP A 54 0.79 7.25 -5.47
N LYS A 55 0.74 6.35 -6.48
CA LYS A 55 -0.49 5.70 -6.93
C LYS A 55 -0.96 4.64 -5.94
N MET A 56 -0.08 3.73 -5.53
CA MET A 56 -0.42 2.56 -4.71
C MET A 56 -0.45 2.87 -3.22
N GLY A 57 0.49 3.68 -2.74
CA GLY A 57 0.74 3.87 -1.32
C GLY A 57 1.24 2.58 -0.64
N PHE A 58 1.11 2.55 0.68
CA PHE A 58 1.54 1.44 1.52
C PHE A 58 0.41 1.06 2.48
N CYS A 59 0.36 -0.21 2.89
CA CYS A 59 -0.60 -0.63 3.89
C CYS A 59 -0.23 -0.03 5.26
N ARG A 60 -1.17 -0.09 6.21
CA ARG A 60 -0.95 0.40 7.58
C ARG A 60 0.30 -0.21 8.23
N GLU A 61 0.53 -1.50 8.02
CA GLU A 61 1.68 -2.19 8.58
C GLU A 61 2.99 -1.68 7.99
N HIS A 62 3.08 -1.56 6.66
CA HIS A 62 4.26 -1.05 5.99
C HIS A 62 4.52 0.42 6.27
N TYR A 63 3.50 1.28 6.37
CA TYR A 63 3.73 2.66 6.82
C TYR A 63 4.32 2.72 8.22
N LYS A 64 3.90 1.82 9.13
CA LYS A 64 4.50 1.73 10.47
C LYS A 64 5.96 1.29 10.38
N LYS A 65 6.26 0.21 9.65
CA LYS A 65 7.63 -0.29 9.48
C LYS A 65 8.54 0.76 8.82
N MET A 66 8.06 1.46 7.80
CA MET A 66 8.75 2.57 7.13
C MET A 66 9.05 3.74 8.08
N PHE A 67 8.12 4.07 8.97
CA PHE A 67 8.36 5.10 9.99
C PHE A 67 9.42 4.65 11.00
N ASP A 68 9.34 3.39 11.45
CA ASP A 68 10.29 2.79 12.40
C ASP A 68 11.70 2.59 11.78
N TYR A 69 11.78 2.42 10.45
CA TYR A 69 13.04 2.28 9.70
C TYR A 69 14.00 3.47 9.90
N GLY A 70 13.46 4.66 10.19
CA GLY A 70 14.25 5.81 10.66
C GLY A 70 14.45 6.93 9.64
N ASN A 71 14.19 6.71 8.35
CA ASN A 71 14.18 7.77 7.33
C ASN A 71 12.86 8.56 7.35
N ARG A 72 12.68 9.38 8.40
CA ARG A 72 11.44 10.15 8.64
C ARG A 72 11.13 11.16 7.53
N LEU A 73 12.16 11.78 6.95
CA LEU A 73 11.98 12.75 5.87
C LEU A 73 11.46 12.07 4.61
N GLY A 74 12.08 10.95 4.21
CA GLY A 74 11.63 10.17 3.06
C GLY A 74 10.21 9.64 3.26
N CYS A 75 9.93 9.06 4.43
CA CYS A 75 8.58 8.59 4.77
C CYS A 75 7.54 9.75 4.73
N GLY A 76 7.91 10.93 5.23
CA GLY A 76 7.06 12.11 5.19
C GLY A 76 6.80 12.62 3.77
N LEU A 77 7.81 12.58 2.89
CA LEU A 77 7.65 12.97 1.50
C LEU A 77 6.69 12.03 0.77
N ILE A 78 6.92 10.72 0.88
CA ILE A 78 6.07 9.67 0.29
C ILE A 78 4.61 9.83 0.74
N LEU A 79 4.37 10.02 2.04
CA LEU A 79 3.02 10.25 2.55
C LEU A 79 2.40 11.51 1.93
N THR A 80 3.15 12.60 1.86
CA THR A 80 2.65 13.88 1.35
C THR A 80 2.25 13.79 -0.12
N THR A 81 3.08 13.17 -0.95
CA THR A 81 2.84 13.02 -2.40
C THR A 81 1.71 12.04 -2.67
N HIS A 82 1.66 10.91 -1.95
CA HIS A 82 0.54 9.97 -1.99
C HIS A 82 -0.79 10.64 -1.61
N PHE A 83 -0.84 11.38 -0.49
CA PHE A 83 -2.06 12.09 -0.10
C PHE A 83 -2.47 13.15 -1.11
N LYS A 84 -1.52 13.85 -1.73
CA LYS A 84 -1.82 14.80 -2.81
C LYS A 84 -2.50 14.08 -3.98
N LYS A 85 -1.95 12.95 -4.42
CA LYS A 85 -2.53 12.12 -5.48
C LYS A 85 -3.94 11.64 -5.14
N LYS A 86 -4.14 11.07 -3.95
CA LYS A 86 -5.45 10.60 -3.48
C LYS A 86 -6.48 11.71 -3.36
N ASN A 87 -6.07 12.90 -2.93
CA ASN A 87 -6.96 14.06 -2.90
C ASN A 87 -7.40 14.51 -4.30
N GLU A 88 -6.52 14.43 -5.30
CA GLU A 88 -6.87 14.71 -6.70
C GLU A 88 -7.85 13.66 -7.25
N GLU A 89 -7.59 12.38 -7.01
CA GLU A 89 -8.47 11.27 -7.41
C GLU A 89 -9.84 11.37 -6.73
N LEU A 90 -9.88 11.61 -5.42
CA LEU A 90 -11.12 11.79 -4.67
C LEU A 90 -11.94 12.97 -5.21
N LYS A 91 -11.31 14.10 -5.54
CA LYS A 91 -12.00 15.24 -6.16
C LYS A 91 -12.61 14.87 -7.51
N GLN A 92 -11.97 14.01 -8.29
CA GLN A 92 -12.53 13.52 -9.55
C GLN A 92 -13.72 12.59 -9.32
N GLN A 93 -13.61 11.64 -8.38
CA GLN A 93 -14.72 10.76 -7.99
C GLN A 93 -15.94 11.55 -7.51
N LEU A 94 -15.71 12.58 -6.69
CA LEU A 94 -16.78 13.47 -6.21
C LEU A 94 -17.46 14.26 -7.33
N LYS A 95 -16.72 14.71 -8.35
CA LYS A 95 -17.29 15.40 -9.52
C LYS A 95 -18.13 14.47 -10.39
N MET A 96 -17.72 13.21 -10.52
CA MET A 96 -18.43 12.21 -11.31
C MET A 96 -19.64 11.63 -10.56
N PHE A 97 -19.65 11.72 -9.23
CA PHE A 97 -20.74 11.21 -8.41
C PHE A 97 -21.99 12.10 -8.51
N SER A 98 -23.11 11.48 -8.86
CA SER A 98 -24.44 12.08 -8.75
C SER A 98 -25.26 11.27 -7.75
N PRO A 99 -25.82 11.90 -6.70
CA PRO A 99 -26.65 11.18 -5.75
C PRO A 99 -27.89 10.63 -6.45
N GLY A 100 -28.16 9.34 -6.29
CA GLY A 100 -29.42 8.74 -6.73
C GLY A 100 -30.61 9.47 -6.09
N LYS A 101 -31.73 9.59 -6.81
CA LYS A 101 -32.94 10.28 -6.32
C LYS A 101 -33.31 9.79 -4.92
N ALA A 102 -33.04 10.62 -3.92
CA ALA A 102 -33.40 10.33 -2.53
C ALA A 102 -34.94 10.35 -2.45
N SER A 103 -35.54 9.20 -2.15
CA SER A 103 -36.97 9.16 -1.82
C SER A 103 -37.18 9.91 -0.50
N VAL A 104 -38.10 10.87 -0.48
CA VAL A 104 -38.45 11.68 0.71
C VAL A 104 -38.85 10.79 1.90
N LEU A 105 -39.33 9.57 1.64
CA LEU A 105 -39.65 8.56 2.67
C LEU A 105 -38.40 7.93 3.34
N GLY A 106 -37.21 8.12 2.78
CA GLY A 106 -35.95 7.55 3.23
C GLY A 106 -35.25 8.33 4.34
N HIS A 107 -35.66 9.58 4.62
CA HIS A 107 -35.02 10.44 5.62
C HIS A 107 -35.08 9.92 7.07
N PHE A 108 -35.97 8.96 7.36
CA PHE A 108 -36.07 8.32 8.68
C PHE A 108 -35.34 6.98 8.79
N LYS A 109 -34.80 6.43 7.69
CA LYS A 109 -33.99 5.20 7.74
C LYS A 109 -32.53 5.56 7.88
N LYS A 110 -31.91 5.21 9.01
CA LYS A 110 -30.44 5.17 9.11
C LYS A 110 -29.91 4.33 7.96
N ALA A 111 -29.04 4.90 7.14
CA ALA A 111 -28.30 4.13 6.14
C ALA A 111 -27.54 3.02 6.88
N LYS A 112 -27.86 1.76 6.59
CA LYS A 112 -26.98 0.65 6.97
C LYS A 112 -25.73 0.80 6.10
N ILE A 113 -24.64 1.25 6.71
CA ILE A 113 -23.32 1.29 6.10
C ILE A 113 -22.83 -0.15 6.09
N ASP A 114 -22.74 -0.73 4.90
CA ASP A 114 -22.11 -2.02 4.66
C ASP A 114 -20.75 -1.71 4.01
N THR A 115 -19.68 -1.88 4.78
CA THR A 115 -18.30 -1.63 4.33
C THR A 115 -17.84 -2.68 3.32
N ASP A 116 -18.37 -3.91 3.43
CA ASP A 116 -17.97 -5.01 2.56
C ASP A 116 -18.67 -4.96 1.20
N ASN A 117 -19.86 -4.37 1.13
CA ASN A 117 -20.62 -4.21 -0.10
C ASN A 117 -21.09 -2.76 -0.33
N PRO A 118 -20.18 -1.86 -0.76
CA PRO A 118 -20.51 -0.47 -1.00
C PRO A 118 -21.54 -0.31 -2.13
N LYS A 119 -22.56 0.51 -1.88
CA LYS A 119 -23.68 0.75 -2.82
C LYS A 119 -23.45 1.95 -3.74
N THR A 120 -22.36 2.68 -3.56
CA THR A 120 -22.02 3.88 -4.31
C THR A 120 -20.69 3.68 -5.03
N THR A 121 -20.51 4.34 -6.16
CA THR A 121 -19.24 4.33 -6.92
C THR A 121 -18.07 4.83 -6.07
N ILE A 122 -18.31 5.87 -5.24
CA ILE A 122 -17.31 6.36 -4.27
C ILE A 122 -16.96 5.28 -3.25
N GLY A 123 -17.96 4.56 -2.71
CA GLY A 123 -17.71 3.51 -1.73
C GLY A 123 -16.88 2.36 -2.32
N SER A 124 -17.17 1.95 -3.56
CA SER A 124 -16.36 0.95 -4.28
C SER A 124 -14.93 1.44 -4.48
N TRP A 125 -14.74 2.69 -4.91
CA TRP A 125 -13.42 3.29 -5.08
C TRP A 125 -12.63 3.35 -3.77
N VAL A 126 -13.27 3.76 -2.65
CA VAL A 126 -12.63 3.78 -1.33
C VAL A 126 -12.16 2.38 -0.93
N LYS A 127 -13.00 1.36 -1.11
CA LYS A 127 -12.65 -0.03 -0.80
C LYS A 127 -11.45 -0.51 -1.63
N GLU A 128 -11.38 -0.14 -2.90
CA GLU A 128 -10.23 -0.44 -3.76
C GLU A 128 -8.93 0.22 -3.26
N GLN A 129 -9.01 1.41 -2.63
CA GLN A 129 -7.83 2.10 -2.11
C GLN A 129 -7.27 1.45 -0.82
N GLU A 130 -8.04 0.64 -0.11
CA GLU A 130 -7.61 0.00 1.14
C GLU A 130 -6.76 -1.26 0.93
N HIS A 131 -6.75 -1.79 -0.30
CA HIS A 131 -6.08 -3.06 -0.63
C HIS A 131 -4.80 -2.89 -1.45
N SER A 132 -4.27 -1.67 -1.60
CA SER A 132 -3.04 -1.42 -2.36
C SER A 132 -1.84 -1.20 -1.44
N CYS A 133 -0.73 -1.90 -1.71
CA CYS A 133 0.54 -1.64 -1.05
C CYS A 133 1.73 -2.01 -1.94
N TYR A 134 2.63 -1.06 -2.15
CA TYR A 134 3.82 -1.25 -2.98
C TYR A 134 4.78 -2.36 -2.51
N ILE A 135 4.78 -2.71 -1.23
CA ILE A 135 5.64 -3.78 -0.68
C ILE A 135 4.92 -5.15 -0.69
N CYS A 136 3.58 -5.17 -0.68
CA CYS A 136 2.81 -6.41 -0.69
C CYS A 136 2.63 -6.99 -2.09
N ASP A 137 2.62 -6.14 -3.11
CA ASP A 137 2.46 -6.52 -4.53
C ASP A 137 3.78 -7.02 -5.12
#